data_AF-A0A0S3QRQ3-F1
#
_entry.id   AF-A0A0S3QRQ3-F1
#
_cell.length_a   1.000
_cell.length_b   1.000
_cell.length_c   1.000
_cell.angle_alpha   90.00
_cell.angle_beta   90.00
_cell.angle_gamma   90.00
#
_symmetry.space_group_name_H-M   'P 1'
#
loop_
_entity.id
_entity.type
_entity.pdbx_description
1 polymer ?
#
loop_
_entity_poly.entity_id
_entity_poly.type
_entity_poly.pdbx_seq_one_letter_code
_entity_poly.pdbx_strand_id
1 'polypeptide(L)'
;MVGPLLKGLKITFTHLFRPAFTVKYPYEKIEVHERWRGRHILRVDEEGREKCCYCGLCEAVCPANAIRIYGEEAPPEKSDVGKIAAIYEIDYRRCIFCGYCEEACPRGAIELTPDYELAEPERAKLLRTKETLLEKR
;
A
#
# COMPACT_ATOMS: atom_id res chain seq x y z
N MET A 1 9.53 17.66 -50.92
CA MET A 1 9.65 18.29 -49.59
C MET A 1 8.33 18.41 -48.81
N VAL A 2 7.17 18.63 -49.45
CA VAL A 2 5.89 18.92 -48.74
C VAL A 2 5.06 17.67 -48.37
N GLY A 3 5.19 16.56 -49.10
CA GLY A 3 4.39 15.33 -48.88
C GLY A 3 4.42 14.77 -47.44
N PRO A 4 5.57 14.69 -46.76
CA PRO A 4 5.65 14.23 -45.37
C PRO A 4 4.92 15.16 -44.38
N LEU A 5 4.94 16.47 -44.63
CA LEU A 5 4.32 17.48 -43.76
C LEU A 5 2.78 17.37 -43.81
N LEU A 6 2.22 17.22 -45.01
CA LEU A 6 0.77 17.02 -45.19
C LEU A 6 0.29 15.70 -44.58
N LYS A 7 1.11 14.65 -44.66
CA LYS A 7 0.79 13.36 -44.03
C LYS A 7 0.73 13.47 -42.50
N GLY A 8 1.64 14.24 -41.89
CA GLY A 8 1.61 14.54 -40.46
C GLY A 8 0.38 15.34 -40.05
N LEU A 9 0.08 16.43 -40.77
CA LEU A 9 -1.11 17.26 -40.54
C LEU A 9 -2.41 16.46 -40.64
N LYS A 10 -2.53 15.54 -41.60
CA LYS A 10 -3.69 14.64 -41.74
C LYS A 10 -3.87 13.77 -40.49
N ILE A 11 -2.79 13.26 -39.91
CA ILE A 11 -2.85 12.44 -38.68
C ILE A 11 -3.33 13.30 -37.51
N THR A 12 -2.74 14.49 -37.30
CA THR A 12 -3.16 15.42 -36.25
C THR A 12 -4.63 15.82 -36.39
N PHE A 13 -5.08 16.13 -37.61
CA PHE A 13 -6.47 16.45 -37.89
C PHE A 13 -7.41 15.28 -37.57
N THR A 14 -6.96 14.04 -37.79
CA THR A 14 -7.73 12.84 -37.40
C THR A 14 -7.86 12.71 -35.88
N HIS A 15 -6.84 13.09 -35.12
CA HIS A 15 -6.88 13.06 -33.65
C HIS A 15 -7.77 14.16 -33.05
N LEU A 16 -7.95 15.29 -33.73
CA LEU A 16 -8.80 16.40 -33.25
C LEU A 16 -10.27 15.99 -33.03
N PHE A 17 -10.77 15.04 -33.82
CA PHE A 17 -12.17 14.58 -33.74
C PHE A 17 -12.35 13.28 -32.95
N ARG A 18 -11.30 12.74 -32.34
CA ARG A 18 -11.42 11.54 -31.50
C ARG A 18 -11.91 11.94 -30.09
N PRO A 19 -12.70 11.09 -29.42
CA PRO A 19 -13.08 11.33 -28.03
C PRO A 19 -11.82 11.36 -27.14
N ALA A 20 -11.84 12.22 -26.12
CA ALA A 20 -10.75 12.32 -25.16
C ALA A 20 -10.69 11.05 -24.30
N PHE A 21 -9.49 10.51 -24.10
CA PHE A 21 -9.22 9.38 -23.21
C PHE A 21 -9.10 9.81 -21.72
N THR A 22 -9.32 11.09 -21.42
CA THR A 22 -9.12 11.65 -20.08
C THR A 22 -10.23 11.24 -19.12
N VAL A 23 -9.84 10.88 -17.89
CA VAL A 23 -10.77 10.65 -16.77
C VAL A 23 -10.89 11.92 -15.93
N LYS A 24 -12.10 12.24 -15.46
CA LYS A 24 -12.35 13.43 -14.62
C LYS A 24 -12.04 13.18 -13.14
N TYR A 25 -10.76 13.06 -12.80
CA TYR A 25 -10.34 12.99 -11.40
C TYR A 25 -10.65 14.31 -10.66
N PRO A 26 -11.18 14.30 -9.42
CA PRO A 26 -11.41 13.16 -8.52
C PRO A 26 -12.81 12.51 -8.60
N TYR A 27 -13.70 12.99 -9.48
CA TYR A 27 -15.09 12.53 -9.59
C TYR A 27 -15.22 11.13 -10.19
N GLU A 28 -14.36 10.83 -11.16
CA GLU A 28 -14.23 9.51 -11.77
C GLU A 28 -12.84 8.97 -11.46
N LYS A 29 -12.75 7.70 -11.03
CA LYS A 29 -11.50 7.00 -10.72
C LYS A 29 -11.33 5.81 -11.65
N ILE A 30 -10.09 5.53 -11.99
CA ILE A 30 -9.74 4.30 -12.72
C ILE A 30 -9.82 3.15 -11.72
N GLU A 31 -10.56 2.11 -12.08
CA GLU A 31 -10.57 0.86 -11.31
C GLU A 31 -9.19 0.22 -11.38
N VAL A 32 -8.56 0.06 -10.21
CA VAL A 32 -7.28 -0.63 -10.09
C VAL A 32 -7.51 -2.14 -10.05
N HIS A 33 -6.52 -2.90 -10.52
CA HIS A 33 -6.57 -4.36 -10.44
C HIS A 33 -6.59 -4.85 -8.99
N GLU A 34 -7.14 -6.05 -8.75
CA GLU A 34 -7.25 -6.65 -7.41
C GLU A 34 -5.90 -6.80 -6.69
N ARG A 35 -4.81 -7.04 -7.46
CA ARG A 35 -3.44 -7.17 -6.93
C ARG A 35 -2.68 -5.84 -6.85
N TRP A 36 -3.40 -4.71 -6.81
CA TRP A 36 -2.76 -3.41 -6.70
C TRP A 36 -2.04 -3.26 -5.35
N ARG A 37 -0.83 -2.70 -5.39
CA ARG A 37 0.03 -2.52 -4.22
C ARG A 37 -0.03 -1.08 -3.75
N GLY A 38 -1.00 -0.76 -2.89
CA GLY A 38 -1.23 0.58 -2.33
C GLY A 38 -0.90 0.66 -0.83
N ARG A 39 -1.86 1.14 -0.03
CA ARG A 39 -1.70 1.32 1.43
C ARG A 39 -1.44 -0.02 2.12
N HIS A 40 -0.52 -0.03 3.07
CA HIS A 40 -0.35 -1.18 3.95
C HIS A 40 -1.43 -1.17 5.03
N ILE A 41 -1.98 -2.33 5.34
CA ILE A 41 -2.86 -2.54 6.50
C ILE A 41 -2.37 -3.73 7.31
N LEU A 42 -2.69 -3.73 8.59
CA LEU A 42 -2.56 -4.85 9.51
C LEU A 42 -3.93 -5.43 9.79
N ARG A 43 -4.13 -6.69 9.44
CA ARG A 43 -5.40 -7.38 9.61
C ARG A 43 -5.64 -7.75 11.07
N VAL A 44 -6.92 -7.66 11.43
CA VAL A 44 -7.48 -8.13 12.69
C VAL A 44 -8.30 -9.39 12.41
N ASP A 45 -8.19 -10.39 13.27
CA ASP A 45 -9.01 -11.61 13.27
C ASP A 45 -10.49 -11.30 13.51
N GLU A 46 -11.36 -12.28 13.20
CA GLU A 46 -12.81 -12.19 13.39
C GLU A 46 -13.20 -11.88 14.84
N GLU A 47 -12.38 -12.33 15.79
CA GLU A 47 -12.54 -12.10 17.23
C GLU A 47 -11.95 -10.76 17.71
N GLY A 48 -11.46 -9.91 16.80
CA GLY A 48 -10.90 -8.60 17.14
C GLY A 48 -9.45 -8.62 17.63
N ARG A 49 -8.74 -9.73 17.47
CA ARG A 49 -7.32 -9.89 17.83
C ARG A 49 -6.42 -9.53 16.65
N GLU A 50 -5.26 -8.93 16.90
CA GLU A 50 -4.31 -8.65 15.82
C GLU A 50 -3.67 -9.94 15.30
N LYS A 51 -3.61 -10.11 13.98
CA LYS A 51 -3.00 -11.31 13.37
C LYS A 51 -1.48 -11.36 13.51
N CYS A 52 -0.84 -10.20 13.68
CA CYS A 52 0.60 -10.07 13.72
C CYS A 52 1.17 -10.67 15.01
N CYS A 53 2.22 -11.48 14.89
CA CYS A 53 2.84 -12.21 16.01
C CYS A 53 4.31 -11.85 16.23
N TYR A 54 4.75 -10.71 15.69
CA TYR A 54 6.14 -10.27 15.83
C TYR A 54 7.19 -11.28 15.29
N CYS A 55 6.90 -11.98 14.19
CA CYS A 55 7.89 -12.90 13.59
C CYS A 55 9.11 -12.19 12.97
N GLY A 56 9.04 -10.87 12.71
CA GLY A 56 10.15 -10.07 12.13
C GLY A 56 10.43 -10.31 10.65
N LEU A 57 9.74 -11.25 9.99
CA LEU A 57 10.02 -11.60 8.58
C LEU A 57 9.77 -10.45 7.61
N CYS A 58 8.71 -9.66 7.84
CA CYS A 58 8.41 -8.50 6.99
C CYS A 58 9.43 -7.37 7.14
N GLU A 59 10.07 -7.22 8.30
CA GLU A 59 11.21 -6.32 8.48
C GLU A 59 12.45 -6.85 7.76
N ALA A 60 12.78 -8.13 7.93
CA ALA A 60 13.94 -8.77 7.32
C ALA A 60 13.90 -8.80 5.78
N VAL A 61 12.72 -9.01 5.19
CA VAL A 61 12.55 -9.06 3.73
C VAL A 61 12.48 -7.67 3.09
N CYS A 62 12.31 -6.60 3.88
CA CYS A 62 12.08 -5.27 3.33
C CYS A 62 13.35 -4.75 2.64
N PRO A 63 13.36 -4.58 1.30
CA PRO A 63 14.57 -4.19 0.58
C PRO A 63 15.02 -2.76 0.91
N ALA A 64 14.09 -1.93 1.39
CA ALA A 64 14.33 -0.53 1.74
C ALA A 64 14.49 -0.29 3.25
N ASN A 65 14.46 -1.35 4.08
CA ASN A 65 14.46 -1.24 5.55
C ASN A 65 13.47 -0.18 6.06
N ALA A 66 12.25 -0.22 5.54
CA ALA A 66 11.19 0.76 5.82
C ALA A 66 10.30 0.35 7.01
N ILE A 67 10.36 -0.91 7.43
CA ILE A 67 9.53 -1.46 8.50
C ILE A 67 10.40 -1.60 9.75
N ARG A 68 9.86 -1.21 10.90
CA ARG A 68 10.48 -1.39 12.21
C ARG A 68 9.47 -2.05 13.13
N ILE A 69 9.86 -3.15 13.77
CA ILE A 69 8.96 -3.90 14.63
C ILE A 69 9.64 -4.15 15.98
N TYR A 70 8.88 -3.99 17.06
CA TYR A 70 9.26 -4.50 18.39
C TYR A 70 8.14 -5.31 18.97
N GLY A 71 8.50 -6.42 19.60
CA GLY A 71 7.55 -7.34 20.20
C GLY A 71 7.58 -7.30 21.71
N GLU A 72 6.42 -7.55 22.29
CA GLU A 72 6.24 -7.76 23.73
C GLU A 72 5.43 -9.04 23.97
N GLU A 73 5.44 -9.51 25.22
CA GLU A 73 4.56 -10.60 25.64
C GLU A 73 3.10 -10.14 25.55
N ALA A 74 2.24 -11.01 25.02
CA ALA A 74 0.83 -10.69 24.91
C ALA A 74 0.24 -10.44 26.32
N PRO A 75 -0.64 -9.43 26.47
CA PRO A 75 -1.37 -9.22 27.72
C PRO A 75 -2.10 -10.51 28.14
N PRO A 76 -2.37 -10.70 29.45
CA PRO A 76 -3.03 -11.91 29.96
C PRO A 76 -4.36 -12.23 29.23
N GLU A 77 -5.06 -11.19 28.82
CA GLU A 77 -6.33 -11.21 28.09
C GLU A 77 -6.23 -11.76 26.65
N LYS A 78 -5.01 -11.83 26.08
CA LYS A 78 -4.71 -12.32 24.73
C LYS A 78 -3.61 -13.39 24.75
N SER A 79 -3.51 -14.13 25.85
CA SER A 79 -2.45 -15.10 26.14
C SER A 79 -2.30 -16.20 25.08
N ASP A 80 -3.35 -16.50 24.31
CA ASP A 80 -3.37 -17.49 23.22
C ASP A 80 -2.36 -17.19 22.10
N VAL A 81 -1.98 -15.91 21.91
CA VAL A 81 -1.12 -15.46 20.80
C VAL A 81 0.37 -15.52 21.19
N GLY A 82 0.68 -15.58 22.48
CA GLY A 82 2.03 -15.62 23.05
C GLY A 82 2.79 -14.28 22.96
N LYS A 83 2.94 -13.72 21.75
CA LYS A 83 3.66 -12.46 21.50
C LYS A 83 2.89 -11.56 20.54
N ILE A 84 2.91 -10.26 20.82
CA ILE A 84 2.29 -9.21 19.99
C ILE A 84 3.34 -8.18 19.57
N ALA A 85 3.05 -7.43 18.50
CA ALA A 85 3.92 -6.33 18.10
C ALA A 85 3.58 -5.09 18.93
N ALA A 86 4.38 -4.77 19.95
CA ALA A 86 4.22 -3.54 20.73
C ALA A 86 4.30 -2.31 19.82
N ILE A 87 5.29 -2.31 18.94
CA ILE A 87 5.55 -1.24 17.98
C ILE A 87 5.58 -1.88 16.60
N TYR A 88 4.79 -1.31 15.69
CA TYR A 88 4.84 -1.65 14.28
C TYR A 88 4.80 -0.34 13.49
N GLU A 89 5.92 0.02 12.87
CA GLU A 89 6.04 1.27 12.11
C GLU A 89 6.44 0.98 10.68
N ILE A 90 5.81 1.68 9.73
CA ILE A 90 6.22 1.68 8.33
C ILE A 90 6.51 3.12 7.90
N ASP A 91 7.74 3.36 7.46
CA ASP A 91 8.16 4.63 6.89
C ASP A 91 7.82 4.69 5.40
N TYR A 92 6.73 5.37 5.04
CA TYR A 92 6.30 5.55 3.64
C TYR A 92 7.25 6.44 2.84
N ARG A 93 8.19 7.12 3.50
CA ARG A 93 9.25 7.91 2.83
C ARG A 93 10.35 7.00 2.28
N ARG A 94 10.46 5.77 2.79
CA ARG A 94 11.43 4.75 2.38
C ARG A 94 10.79 3.60 1.62
N CYS A 95 9.55 3.27 1.96
CA CYS A 95 8.84 2.15 1.34
C CYS A 95 8.75 2.31 -0.19
N ILE A 96 9.06 1.24 -0.91
CA ILE A 96 9.01 1.18 -2.38
C ILE A 96 7.76 0.45 -2.90
N PHE A 97 6.82 0.09 -2.01
CA PHE A 97 5.54 -0.56 -2.36
C PHE A 97 5.69 -1.86 -3.18
N CYS A 98 6.79 -2.60 -2.98
CA CYS A 98 7.05 -3.85 -3.68
C CYS A 98 6.15 -5.03 -3.27
N GLY A 99 5.57 -4.99 -2.06
CA GLY A 99 4.69 -6.02 -1.51
C GLY A 99 5.37 -7.30 -1.01
N TYR A 100 6.70 -7.34 -0.88
CA TYR A 100 7.37 -8.50 -0.28
C TYR A 100 6.97 -8.77 1.17
N CYS A 101 6.57 -7.74 1.92
CA CYS A 101 6.09 -7.91 3.29
C CYS A 101 4.78 -8.71 3.36
N GLU A 102 3.89 -8.55 2.40
CA GLU A 102 2.63 -9.30 2.28
C GLU A 102 2.89 -10.77 1.93
N GLU A 103 3.74 -11.01 0.92
CA GLU A 103 4.09 -12.37 0.49
C GLU A 103 4.91 -13.13 1.55
N ALA A 104 5.77 -12.44 2.30
CA ALA A 104 6.59 -13.05 3.35
C ALA A 104 5.84 -13.32 4.65
N CYS A 105 4.63 -12.77 4.83
CA CYS A 105 3.93 -12.89 6.11
C CYS A 105 3.28 -14.27 6.26
N PRO A 106 3.74 -15.13 7.20
CA PRO A 106 3.24 -16.50 7.31
C PRO A 106 1.80 -16.57 7.82
N ARG A 107 1.29 -15.51 8.45
CA ARG A 107 -0.09 -15.41 8.97
C ARG A 107 -1.00 -14.52 8.11
N GLY A 108 -0.50 -13.94 7.02
CA GLY A 108 -1.24 -12.94 6.24
C GLY A 108 -1.69 -11.75 7.09
N ALA A 109 -0.84 -11.31 8.02
CA ALA A 109 -1.15 -10.22 8.95
C ALA A 109 -0.99 -8.83 8.32
N ILE A 110 -0.09 -8.67 7.35
CA ILE A 110 0.11 -7.43 6.59
C ILE A 110 -0.34 -7.64 5.15
N GLU A 111 -1.05 -6.67 4.59
CA GLU A 111 -1.60 -6.70 3.23
C GLU A 111 -1.49 -5.32 2.60
N LEU A 112 -1.40 -5.26 1.26
CA LEU A 112 -1.48 -4.02 0.51
C LEU A 112 -2.89 -3.85 -0.10
N THR A 113 -3.53 -2.72 0.17
CA THR A 113 -4.86 -2.39 -0.32
C THR A 113 -4.80 -1.67 -1.67
N PRO A 114 -5.92 -1.59 -2.41
CA PRO A 114 -6.00 -0.78 -3.62
C PRO A 114 -5.92 0.74 -3.38
N ASP A 115 -5.82 1.20 -2.13
CA ASP A 115 -5.79 2.62 -1.81
C ASP A 115 -4.44 3.25 -2.18
N TYR A 116 -4.45 4.15 -3.17
CA TYR A 116 -3.25 4.84 -3.65
C TYR A 116 -3.17 6.32 -3.25
N GLU A 117 -4.24 6.90 -2.70
CA GLU A 117 -4.31 8.30 -2.29
C GLU A 117 -3.69 8.48 -0.89
N LEU A 118 -2.35 8.45 -0.82
CA LEU A 118 -1.60 8.44 0.45
C LEU A 118 -0.87 9.75 0.77
N ALA A 119 -1.17 10.81 0.02
CA ALA A 119 -0.51 12.10 0.16
C ALA A 119 -0.81 12.72 1.53
N GLU A 120 0.24 13.13 2.23
CA GLU A 120 0.16 13.81 3.51
C GLU A 120 0.90 15.16 3.41
N PRO A 121 0.36 16.25 3.97
CA PRO A 121 1.02 17.55 3.95
C PRO A 121 2.25 17.59 4.87
N GLU A 122 2.25 16.78 5.94
CA GLU A 122 3.32 16.75 6.92
C GLU A 122 4.18 15.49 6.77
N ARG A 123 5.50 15.68 6.73
CA ARG A 123 6.46 14.57 6.60
C ARG A 123 6.36 13.55 7.75
N ALA A 124 5.95 13.98 8.95
CA ALA A 124 5.82 13.10 10.10
C ALA A 124 4.69 12.07 9.92
N LYS A 125 3.59 12.44 9.26
CA LYS A 125 2.42 11.58 9.02
C LYS A 125 2.69 10.43 8.03
N LEU A 126 3.80 10.51 7.30
CA LEU A 126 4.27 9.42 6.44
C LEU A 126 4.95 8.28 7.23
N LEU A 127 5.27 8.48 8.51
CA LEU A 127 5.58 7.37 9.40
C LEU A 127 4.26 6.82 9.93
N ARG A 128 3.83 5.68 9.39
CA ARG A 128 2.59 5.03 9.81
C ARG A 128 2.86 4.15 11.02
N THR A 129 2.15 4.41 12.11
CA THR A 129 2.22 3.62 13.34
C THR A 129 1.21 2.49 13.32
N LYS A 130 1.35 1.54 14.24
CA LYS A 130 0.51 0.35 14.35
C LYS A 130 -0.97 0.70 14.38
N GLU A 131 -1.33 1.72 15.14
CA GLU A 131 -2.72 2.16 15.33
C GLU A 131 -3.34 2.65 14.01
N THR A 132 -2.53 3.28 13.16
CA THR A 132 -2.99 3.78 11.85
C THR A 132 -3.09 2.69 10.78
N LEU A 133 -2.45 1.54 11.02
CA LEU A 133 -2.41 0.41 10.09
C LEU A 133 -3.47 -0.65 10.42
N LEU A 134 -3.95 -0.71 11.66
CA LEU A 134 -4.91 -1.72 12.09
C LEU A 134 -6.29 -1.47 11.47
N GLU A 135 -6.73 -2.40 10.62
CA GLU A 135 -8.04 -2.35 9.98
C GLU A 135 -8.74 -3.73 10.05
N LYS A 136 -10.06 -3.69 10.24
CA LYS A 136 -10.92 -4.88 10.15
C LYS A 136 -11.38 -5.04 8.70
N ARG A 137 -10.62 -5.81 7.92
CA ARG A 137 -10.93 -6.13 6.52
C ARG A 137 -10.88 -7.62 6.26
#